data_AF-A0A093XKW0-F1
#
_entry.id   AF-A0A093XKW0-F1
#
_cell.length_a   1.000
_cell.length_b   1.000
_cell.length_c   1.000
_cell.angle_alpha   90.00
_cell.angle_beta   90.00
_cell.angle_gamma   90.00
#
_symmetry.space_group_name_H-M   'P 1'
#
loop_
_entity.id
_entity.type
_entity.pdbx_description
1 polymer ?
#
loop_
_entity_poly.entity_id
_entity_poly.type
_entity_poly.pdbx_seq_one_letter_code
_entity_poly.pdbx_strand_id
1 'polypeptide(L)'
;MAPSQPPPKAVNDDPPFTLLTSTGRASYPSSSTHQCAYMASIMGEFHNCLLRGLNSAYRHSFTTPPSRDAADLLRYSLLVCSLISAHHDWEENSYFPALEALAGQPGILDSNVVQHHEFEDGLAAFKAYCETTTGNGFSGEEFRERMHVLPTAGVGFGGALEGVPGAGEDRSSEGECVVDYAAGVGV
;
A
#
# COMPACT_ATOMS: atom_id res chain seq x y z
N MET A 1 -0.37 -36.40 27.73
CA MET A 1 -0.15 -35.35 26.73
C MET A 1 1.09 -34.59 27.14
N ALA A 2 2.13 -34.56 26.29
CA ALA A 2 3.28 -33.70 26.53
C ALA A 2 2.82 -32.23 26.44
N PRO A 3 3.34 -31.31 27.27
CA PRO A 3 3.02 -29.90 27.15
C PRO A 3 3.44 -29.41 25.76
N SER A 4 2.52 -28.75 25.06
CA SER A 4 2.80 -28.11 23.76
C SER A 4 3.96 -27.14 23.93
N GLN A 5 5.03 -27.32 23.15
CA GLN A 5 6.12 -26.35 23.13
C GLN A 5 5.55 -24.97 22.73
N PRO A 6 5.99 -23.89 23.39
CA PRO A 6 5.62 -22.55 22.95
C PRO A 6 6.08 -22.37 21.49
N PRO A 7 5.29 -21.66 20.65
CA PRO A 7 5.66 -21.43 19.26
C PRO A 7 7.07 -20.82 19.19
N PRO A 8 7.91 -21.23 18.23
CA PRO A 8 9.27 -20.73 18.12
C PRO A 8 9.27 -19.20 17.97
N LYS A 9 10.31 -18.58 18.53
CA LYS A 9 10.55 -17.13 18.72
C LYS A 9 10.32 -16.23 17.49
N ALA A 10 10.13 -16.80 16.29
CA ALA A 10 10.06 -16.12 15.00
C ALA A 10 8.71 -15.41 14.70
N VAL A 11 7.72 -15.49 15.60
CA VAL A 11 6.43 -14.76 15.45
C VAL A 11 6.56 -13.24 15.69
N ASN A 12 7.70 -12.76 16.20
CA ASN A 12 7.86 -11.40 16.73
C ASN A 12 8.64 -10.42 15.84
N ASP A 13 9.03 -10.78 14.62
CA ASP A 13 9.54 -9.77 13.70
C ASP A 13 8.39 -8.87 13.26
N ASP A 14 8.57 -7.56 13.39
CA ASP A 14 7.62 -6.60 12.84
C ASP A 14 7.51 -6.83 11.32
N PRO A 15 6.28 -6.86 10.78
CA PRO A 15 6.10 -7.13 9.37
C PRO A 15 6.63 -5.92 8.57
N PRO A 16 7.16 -6.16 7.35
CA PRO A 16 7.97 -5.15 6.65
C PRO A 16 7.19 -3.93 6.17
N PHE A 17 5.86 -4.01 6.06
CA PHE A 17 5.04 -2.92 5.57
C PHE A 17 4.35 -2.17 6.71
N THR A 18 4.74 -0.92 6.93
CA THR A 18 4.11 -0.07 7.94
C THR A 18 2.74 0.36 7.44
N LEU A 19 1.74 0.28 8.32
CA LEU A 19 0.38 0.71 7.99
C LEU A 19 0.28 2.23 8.00
N LEU A 20 -0.57 2.75 7.14
CA LEU A 20 -0.91 4.18 7.11
C LEU A 20 -1.67 4.54 8.38
N THR A 21 -1.20 5.56 9.09
CA THR A 21 -1.79 6.06 10.34
C THR A 21 -2.53 7.39 10.15
N SER A 22 -2.32 8.06 9.03
CA SER A 22 -2.96 9.32 8.68
C SER A 22 -3.05 9.46 7.17
N THR A 23 -4.16 10.04 6.71
CA THR A 23 -4.35 10.51 5.32
C THR A 23 -4.33 12.04 5.26
N GLY A 24 -3.88 12.69 6.34
CA GLY A 24 -3.91 14.14 6.49
C GLY A 24 -5.31 14.74 6.73
N ARG A 25 -6.38 13.96 6.59
CA ARG A 25 -7.77 14.42 6.73
C ARG A 25 -8.05 15.14 8.04
N ALA A 26 -7.56 14.63 9.17
CA ALA A 26 -7.84 15.23 10.48
C ALA A 26 -7.30 16.67 10.58
N SER A 27 -6.25 16.98 9.83
CA SER A 27 -5.62 18.31 9.78
C SER A 27 -6.19 19.21 8.68
N TYR A 28 -7.05 18.69 7.80
CA TYR A 28 -7.59 19.44 6.68
C TYR A 28 -8.82 20.28 7.11
N PRO A 29 -8.83 21.62 6.88
CA PRO A 29 -9.98 22.47 7.16
C PRO A 29 -11.23 21.95 6.41
N SER A 30 -12.39 21.89 7.07
CA SER A 30 -13.64 21.38 6.46
C SER A 30 -13.61 19.89 6.05
N SER A 31 -12.72 19.08 6.62
CA SER A 31 -12.59 17.63 6.33
C SER A 31 -13.84 16.77 6.55
N SER A 32 -14.85 17.28 7.27
CA SER A 32 -16.14 16.61 7.46
C SER A 32 -17.11 16.82 6.29
N THR A 33 -16.92 17.85 5.48
CA THR A 33 -17.79 18.22 4.35
C THR A 33 -17.07 18.16 3.00
N HIS A 34 -15.74 18.09 3.01
CA HIS A 34 -14.92 18.09 1.80
C HIS A 34 -14.79 16.69 1.17
N GLN A 35 -15.32 16.53 -0.05
CA GLN A 35 -15.40 15.22 -0.72
C GLN A 35 -14.02 14.61 -0.99
N CYS A 36 -13.03 15.40 -1.37
CA CYS A 36 -11.71 14.87 -1.64
C CYS A 36 -10.99 14.43 -0.35
N ALA A 37 -11.23 15.11 0.77
CA ALA A 37 -10.72 14.67 2.07
C ALA A 37 -11.36 13.33 2.52
N TYR A 38 -12.66 13.15 2.22
CA TYR A 38 -13.33 11.87 2.41
C TYR A 38 -12.73 10.77 1.51
N MET A 39 -12.55 11.05 0.22
CA MET A 39 -11.96 10.09 -0.71
C MET A 39 -10.53 9.70 -0.35
N ALA A 40 -9.71 10.64 0.15
CA ALA A 40 -8.37 10.33 0.65
C ALA A 40 -8.40 9.33 1.82
N SER A 41 -9.44 9.38 2.67
CA SER A 41 -9.61 8.37 3.73
C SER A 41 -9.92 7.00 3.16
N ILE A 42 -10.84 6.93 2.20
CA ILE A 42 -11.19 5.66 1.54
C ILE A 42 -9.97 5.06 0.85
N MET A 43 -9.16 5.89 0.19
CA MET A 43 -7.92 5.44 -0.43
C MET A 43 -6.90 4.91 0.58
N GLY A 44 -6.66 5.66 1.66
CA GLY A 44 -5.77 5.22 2.73
C GLY A 44 -6.22 3.91 3.37
N GLU A 45 -7.52 3.70 3.59
CA GLU A 45 -8.06 2.44 4.11
C GLU A 45 -7.89 1.29 3.10
N PHE A 46 -8.06 1.54 1.81
CA PHE A 46 -7.85 0.54 0.77
C PHE A 46 -6.38 0.12 0.68
N HIS A 47 -5.44 1.08 0.65
CA HIS A 47 -4.00 0.79 0.74
C HIS A 47 -3.68 -0.01 2.01
N ASN A 48 -4.27 0.35 3.13
CA ASN A 48 -4.14 -0.38 4.39
C ASN A 48 -4.67 -1.83 4.32
N CYS A 49 -5.65 -2.13 3.46
CA CYS A 49 -6.06 -3.50 3.16
C CYS A 49 -4.98 -4.26 2.38
N LEU A 50 -4.36 -3.62 1.38
CA LEU A 50 -3.27 -4.20 0.58
C LEU A 50 -2.04 -4.51 1.45
N LEU A 51 -1.61 -3.55 2.25
CA LEU A 51 -0.47 -3.69 3.18
C LEU A 51 -0.72 -4.77 4.23
N ARG A 52 -1.96 -4.86 4.76
CA ARG A 52 -2.35 -5.97 5.65
C ARG A 52 -2.28 -7.31 4.93
N GLY A 53 -2.66 -7.37 3.66
CA GLY A 53 -2.53 -8.55 2.82
C GLY A 53 -1.09 -9.07 2.80
N LEU A 54 -0.15 -8.20 2.40
CA LEU A 54 1.28 -8.51 2.39
C LEU A 54 1.80 -8.91 3.78
N ASN A 55 1.50 -8.13 4.82
CA ASN A 55 1.93 -8.41 6.19
C ASN A 55 1.40 -9.74 6.73
N SER A 56 0.17 -10.11 6.39
CA SER A 56 -0.40 -11.40 6.79
C SER A 56 0.32 -12.55 6.11
N ALA A 57 0.62 -12.43 4.80
CA ALA A 57 1.38 -13.43 4.07
C ALA A 57 2.78 -13.61 4.68
N TYR A 58 3.45 -12.48 4.99
CA TYR A 58 4.73 -12.46 5.69
C TYR A 58 4.68 -13.24 7.00
N ARG A 59 3.67 -12.99 7.85
CA ARG A 59 3.51 -13.68 9.13
C ARG A 59 3.25 -15.18 8.97
N HIS A 60 2.42 -15.58 8.00
CA HIS A 60 2.15 -17.00 7.74
C HIS A 60 3.38 -17.76 7.24
N SER A 61 4.32 -17.09 6.56
CA SER A 61 5.56 -17.72 6.09
C SER A 61 6.42 -18.35 7.20
N PHE A 62 6.29 -17.92 8.46
CA PHE A 62 7.06 -18.46 9.59
C PHE A 62 6.62 -19.86 10.02
N THR A 63 5.36 -20.20 9.79
CA THR A 63 4.74 -21.43 10.31
C THR A 63 4.25 -22.36 9.22
N THR A 64 4.12 -21.89 7.98
CA THR A 64 3.69 -22.70 6.85
C THR A 64 4.82 -23.64 6.38
N PRO A 65 4.65 -24.98 6.52
CA PRO A 65 5.64 -25.93 6.03
C PRO A 65 5.50 -26.16 4.52
N PRO A 66 6.54 -26.70 3.84
CA PRO A 66 6.43 -27.10 2.44
C PRO A 66 5.32 -28.13 2.26
N SER A 67 4.20 -27.73 1.64
CA SER A 67 2.95 -28.46 1.66
C SER A 67 1.91 -27.87 0.69
N ARG A 68 0.68 -28.42 0.71
CA ARG A 68 -0.47 -27.78 0.06
C ARG A 68 -0.79 -26.41 0.65
N ASP A 69 -0.62 -26.22 1.96
CA ASP A 69 -0.88 -24.94 2.63
C ASP A 69 0.12 -23.86 2.15
N ALA A 70 1.35 -24.26 1.84
CA ALA A 70 2.31 -23.37 1.18
C ALA A 70 1.88 -22.98 -0.24
N ALA A 71 1.34 -23.92 -1.02
CA ALA A 71 0.79 -23.59 -2.34
C ALA A 71 -0.38 -22.60 -2.25
N ASP A 72 -1.23 -22.72 -1.22
CA ASP A 72 -2.33 -21.79 -1.00
C ASP A 72 -1.83 -20.41 -0.51
N LEU A 73 -0.79 -20.35 0.33
CA LEU A 73 -0.11 -19.10 0.71
C LEU A 73 0.52 -18.38 -0.49
N LEU A 74 1.17 -19.12 -1.39
CA LEU A 74 1.74 -18.57 -2.63
C LEU A 74 0.64 -17.98 -3.52
N ARG A 75 -0.48 -18.70 -3.70
CA ARG A 75 -1.65 -18.20 -4.46
C ARG A 75 -2.30 -16.98 -3.82
N TYR A 76 -2.43 -16.98 -2.50
CA TYR A 76 -2.91 -15.81 -1.76
C TYR A 76 -2.02 -14.59 -2.03
N SER A 77 -0.70 -14.79 -2.00
CA SER A 77 0.28 -13.72 -2.27
C SER A 77 0.19 -13.22 -3.72
N LEU A 78 -0.02 -14.11 -4.69
CA LEU A 78 -0.28 -13.74 -6.09
C LEU A 78 -1.54 -12.89 -6.26
N LEU A 79 -2.60 -13.22 -5.54
CA LEU A 79 -3.83 -12.42 -5.56
C LEU A 79 -3.58 -11.02 -5.02
N VAL A 80 -2.87 -10.89 -3.90
CA VAL A 80 -2.50 -9.59 -3.33
C VAL A 80 -1.64 -8.78 -4.31
N CYS A 81 -0.64 -9.40 -4.94
CA CYS A 81 0.19 -8.72 -5.95
C CYS A 81 -0.65 -8.24 -7.14
N SER A 82 -1.54 -9.11 -7.65
CA SER A 82 -2.41 -8.76 -8.79
C SER A 82 -3.38 -7.63 -8.45
N LEU A 83 -3.87 -7.59 -7.19
CA LEU A 83 -4.72 -6.51 -6.73
C LEU A 83 -3.97 -5.18 -6.64
N ILE A 84 -2.71 -5.19 -6.18
CA ILE A 84 -1.86 -3.99 -6.15
C ILE A 84 -1.59 -3.50 -7.57
N SER A 85 -1.17 -4.37 -8.49
CA SER A 85 -0.93 -3.98 -9.89
C SER A 85 -2.20 -3.39 -10.53
N ALA A 86 -3.35 -4.06 -10.38
CA ALA A 86 -4.61 -3.55 -10.92
C ALA A 86 -5.05 -2.22 -10.29
N HIS A 87 -4.70 -2.00 -9.02
CA HIS A 87 -4.95 -0.76 -8.29
C HIS A 87 -4.10 0.39 -8.86
N HIS A 88 -2.79 0.19 -9.00
CA HIS A 88 -1.89 1.18 -9.62
C HIS A 88 -2.29 1.47 -11.09
N ASP A 89 -2.59 0.42 -11.87
CA ASP A 89 -3.04 0.56 -13.25
C ASP A 89 -4.30 1.43 -13.36
N TRP A 90 -5.29 1.21 -12.49
CA TRP A 90 -6.50 2.00 -12.48
C TRP A 90 -6.23 3.45 -12.05
N GLU A 91 -5.34 3.64 -11.07
CA GLU A 91 -4.96 4.97 -10.63
C GLU A 91 -4.31 5.78 -11.75
N GLU A 92 -3.25 5.25 -12.36
CA GLU A 92 -2.48 5.96 -13.38
C GLU A 92 -3.23 6.17 -14.69
N ASN A 93 -4.05 5.20 -15.10
CA ASN A 93 -4.72 5.27 -16.40
C ASN A 93 -6.11 5.93 -16.35
N SER A 94 -6.69 6.11 -15.17
CA SER A 94 -8.07 6.61 -15.04
C SER A 94 -8.26 7.60 -13.91
N TYR A 95 -7.83 7.26 -12.70
CA TYR A 95 -8.15 8.07 -11.52
C TYR A 95 -7.33 9.36 -11.46
N PHE A 96 -6.00 9.27 -11.54
CA PHE A 96 -5.11 10.42 -11.50
C PHE A 96 -5.42 11.40 -12.63
N PRO A 97 -5.53 11.01 -13.92
CA PRO A 97 -5.88 11.95 -14.98
C PRO A 97 -7.22 12.65 -14.76
N ALA A 98 -8.23 11.95 -14.24
CA ALA A 98 -9.53 12.55 -13.93
C ALA A 98 -9.44 13.56 -12.78
N LEU A 99 -8.64 13.26 -11.75
CA LEU A 99 -8.37 14.17 -10.66
C LEU A 99 -7.60 15.41 -11.13
N GLU A 100 -6.53 15.25 -11.89
CA GLU A 100 -5.76 16.39 -12.41
C GLU A 100 -6.59 17.31 -13.30
N ALA A 101 -7.47 16.72 -14.14
CA ALA A 101 -8.41 17.47 -14.97
C ALA A 101 -9.42 18.26 -14.14
N LEU A 102 -9.95 17.65 -13.07
CA LEU A 102 -10.85 18.33 -12.14
C LEU A 102 -10.10 19.45 -11.41
N ALA A 103 -8.85 19.20 -10.98
CA ALA A 103 -7.98 20.16 -10.32
C ALA A 103 -7.58 21.35 -11.20
N GLY A 104 -7.59 21.16 -12.52
CA GLY A 104 -6.97 22.09 -13.46
C GLY A 104 -5.46 22.22 -13.26
N GLN A 105 -4.81 21.22 -12.65
CA GLN A 105 -3.38 21.18 -12.35
C GLN A 105 -2.79 19.86 -12.86
N PRO A 106 -2.41 19.78 -14.15
CA PRO A 106 -1.72 18.61 -14.69
C PRO A 106 -0.38 18.34 -13.97
N GLY A 107 -0.08 17.07 -13.72
CA GLY A 107 1.16 16.60 -13.08
C GLY A 107 1.19 16.75 -11.55
N ILE A 108 0.10 17.18 -10.92
CA ILE A 108 0.05 17.31 -9.45
C ILE A 108 0.14 15.95 -8.73
N LEU A 109 -0.07 14.83 -9.45
CA LEU A 109 0.06 13.46 -8.93
C LEU A 109 1.30 12.72 -9.48
N ASP A 110 2.23 13.40 -10.16
CA ASP A 110 3.42 12.76 -10.74
C ASP A 110 4.30 12.07 -9.69
N SER A 111 4.36 12.59 -8.46
CA SER A 111 5.10 11.95 -7.37
C SER A 111 4.52 10.58 -6.99
N ASN A 112 3.19 10.41 -7.07
CA ASN A 112 2.54 9.13 -6.82
C ASN A 112 2.92 8.09 -7.87
N VAL A 113 2.95 8.51 -9.13
CA VAL A 113 3.36 7.66 -10.24
C VAL A 113 4.81 7.17 -10.04
N VAL A 114 5.71 8.08 -9.63
CA VAL A 114 7.10 7.70 -9.29
C VAL A 114 7.12 6.67 -8.15
N GLN A 115 6.36 6.88 -7.08
CA GLN A 115 6.27 5.93 -5.96
C GLN A 115 5.72 4.57 -6.40
N HIS A 116 4.72 4.51 -7.29
CA HIS A 116 4.21 3.26 -7.84
C HIS A 116 5.28 2.51 -8.62
N HIS A 117 6.03 3.21 -9.49
CA HIS A 117 7.06 2.61 -10.33
C HIS A 117 8.26 2.11 -9.49
N GLU A 118 8.60 2.82 -8.40
CA GLU A 118 9.61 2.33 -7.44
C GLU A 118 9.19 1.02 -6.76
N PHE A 119 7.89 0.80 -6.56
CA PHE A 119 7.35 -0.43 -5.98
C PHE A 119 7.19 -1.57 -6.99
N GLU A 120 6.99 -1.24 -8.27
CA GLU A 120 6.56 -2.17 -9.31
C GLU A 120 7.58 -3.27 -9.60
N ASP A 121 8.87 -2.93 -9.72
CA ASP A 121 9.93 -3.90 -10.01
C ASP A 121 10.04 -4.97 -8.89
N GLY A 122 9.97 -4.54 -7.63
CA GLY A 122 9.98 -5.43 -6.47
C GLY A 122 8.74 -6.33 -6.42
N LEU A 123 7.58 -5.75 -6.72
CA LEU A 123 6.30 -6.48 -6.78
C LEU A 123 6.31 -7.53 -7.90
N ALA A 124 6.81 -7.18 -9.08
CA ALA A 124 6.93 -8.09 -10.22
C ALA A 124 7.87 -9.26 -9.93
N ALA A 125 9.03 -8.99 -9.29
CA ALA A 125 9.97 -10.03 -8.88
C ALA A 125 9.36 -10.99 -7.85
N PHE A 126 8.65 -10.46 -6.85
CA PHE A 126 7.97 -11.28 -5.83
C PHE A 126 6.84 -12.11 -6.45
N LYS A 127 6.03 -11.51 -7.32
CA LYS A 127 4.98 -12.21 -8.09
C LYS A 127 5.57 -13.37 -8.90
N ALA A 128 6.66 -13.14 -9.64
CA ALA A 128 7.32 -14.19 -10.43
C ALA A 128 7.84 -15.34 -9.55
N TYR A 129 8.39 -15.03 -8.37
CA TYR A 129 8.77 -16.05 -7.39
C TYR A 129 7.55 -16.87 -6.95
N CYS A 130 6.42 -16.22 -6.63
CA CYS A 130 5.21 -16.92 -6.22
C CYS A 130 4.58 -17.77 -7.33
N GLU A 131 4.71 -17.37 -8.60
CA GLU A 131 4.22 -18.13 -9.77
C GLU A 131 5.05 -19.40 -10.03
N THR A 132 6.35 -19.33 -9.80
CA THR A 132 7.29 -20.40 -10.15
C THR A 132 7.55 -21.37 -8.98
N THR A 133 7.31 -20.94 -7.75
CA THR A 133 7.50 -21.77 -6.56
C THR A 133 6.34 -22.75 -6.37
N THR A 134 6.66 -24.02 -6.09
CA THR A 134 5.65 -25.01 -5.73
C THR A 134 5.49 -25.11 -4.22
N GLY A 135 4.33 -25.58 -3.74
CA GLY A 135 4.11 -25.78 -2.31
C GLY A 135 5.18 -26.66 -1.63
N ASN A 136 5.68 -27.69 -2.31
CA ASN A 136 6.73 -28.57 -1.79
C ASN A 136 8.13 -27.94 -1.84
N GLY A 137 8.36 -26.96 -2.72
CA GLY A 137 9.60 -26.20 -2.82
C GLY A 137 9.62 -24.94 -1.98
N PHE A 138 8.56 -24.67 -1.23
CA PHE A 138 8.42 -23.44 -0.44
C PHE A 138 9.46 -23.36 0.69
N SER A 139 10.13 -22.22 0.79
CA SER A 139 10.91 -21.83 1.95
C SER A 139 10.32 -20.54 2.53
N GLY A 140 9.93 -20.59 3.82
CA GLY A 140 9.46 -19.40 4.51
C GLY A 140 10.54 -18.31 4.60
N GLU A 141 11.81 -18.70 4.73
CA GLU A 141 12.94 -17.77 4.75
C GLU A 141 13.10 -17.07 3.41
N GLU A 142 13.18 -17.81 2.30
CA GLU A 142 13.27 -17.21 0.97
C GLU A 142 12.05 -16.33 0.68
N PHE A 143 10.84 -16.78 1.03
CA PHE A 143 9.63 -15.98 0.85
C PHE A 143 9.74 -14.61 1.53
N ARG A 144 10.25 -14.54 2.76
CA ARG A 144 10.47 -13.27 3.46
C ARG A 144 11.58 -12.45 2.84
N GLU A 145 12.68 -13.06 2.41
CA GLU A 145 13.75 -12.36 1.69
C GLU A 145 13.23 -11.69 0.41
N ARG A 146 12.39 -12.40 -0.36
CA ARG A 146 11.75 -11.83 -1.56
C ARG A 146 10.82 -10.67 -1.20
N MET A 147 10.11 -10.74 -0.07
CA MET A 147 9.26 -9.64 0.40
C MET A 147 10.06 -8.41 0.85
N HIS A 148 11.26 -8.58 1.38
CA HIS A 148 12.14 -7.47 1.79
C HIS A 148 12.75 -6.69 0.63
N VAL A 149 12.65 -7.21 -0.61
CA VAL A 149 13.05 -6.49 -1.83
C VAL A 149 12.01 -5.43 -2.22
N LEU A 150 10.75 -5.59 -1.79
CA LEU A 150 9.76 -4.54 -1.99
C LEU A 150 10.13 -3.34 -1.13
N PRO A 151 10.07 -2.10 -1.67
CA PRO A 151 10.24 -0.92 -0.85
C PRO A 151 9.30 -0.97 0.35
N THR A 152 9.85 -0.76 1.54
CA THR A 152 9.02 -0.66 2.74
C THR A 152 8.26 0.67 2.65
N ALA A 153 6.94 0.61 2.80
CA ALA A 153 6.10 1.78 2.93
C ALA A 153 6.59 2.57 4.17
N GLY A 154 7.44 3.58 3.95
CA GLY A 154 8.13 4.28 5.03
C GLY A 154 9.39 5.04 4.62
N VAL A 155 10.11 4.62 3.58
CA VAL A 155 11.20 5.42 3.00
C VAL A 155 10.62 6.32 1.90
N GLY A 156 9.65 7.17 2.28
CA GLY A 156 8.93 8.05 1.35
C GLY A 156 7.47 8.35 1.71
N PHE A 157 6.86 7.54 2.58
CA PHE A 157 5.45 7.64 3.00
C PHE A 157 5.19 8.61 4.18
N GLY A 158 6.13 9.53 4.43
CA GLY A 158 6.19 10.34 5.65
C GLY A 158 6.19 11.84 5.40
N GLY A 159 5.00 12.45 5.40
CA GLY A 159 4.81 13.86 5.74
C GLY A 159 4.46 14.80 4.57
N ALA A 160 3.20 14.78 4.13
CA ALA A 160 2.71 15.71 3.10
C ALA A 160 2.09 17.02 3.65
N LEU A 161 1.75 17.12 4.94
CA LEU A 161 0.99 18.27 5.46
C LEU A 161 1.73 19.18 6.46
N GLU A 162 3.01 18.96 6.75
CA GLU A 162 3.78 19.98 7.50
C GLU A 162 4.32 21.02 6.51
N GLY A 163 3.55 22.11 6.31
CA GLY A 163 4.12 23.36 5.80
C GLY A 163 3.49 24.02 4.57
N VAL A 164 2.24 23.71 4.18
CA VAL A 164 1.57 24.52 3.13
C VAL A 164 1.08 25.85 3.71
N PRO A 165 1.65 27.02 3.33
CA PRO A 165 1.14 28.30 3.75
C PRO A 165 0.02 28.73 2.79
N GLY A 166 -1.19 28.93 3.30
CA GLY A 166 -2.24 29.65 2.58
C GLY A 166 -3.61 28.98 2.50
N ALA A 167 -4.15 28.48 3.62
CA ALA A 167 -5.59 28.28 3.74
C ALA A 167 -6.28 29.65 3.85
N GLY A 168 -6.50 30.30 2.71
CA GLY A 168 -7.33 31.50 2.61
C GLY A 168 -8.80 31.12 2.54
N GLU A 169 -9.58 31.63 3.49
CA GLU A 169 -11.02 31.43 3.69
C GLU A 169 -11.89 31.57 2.42
N ASP A 170 -12.95 30.76 2.40
CA ASP A 170 -14.15 30.80 1.53
C ASP A 170 -13.98 30.60 0.02
N ARG A 171 -13.81 29.35 -0.45
CA ARG A 171 -13.81 29.04 -1.90
C ARG A 171 -14.46 27.69 -2.24
N SER A 172 -15.47 27.72 -3.09
CA SER A 172 -16.45 26.65 -3.37
C SER A 172 -16.38 26.16 -4.82
N SER A 173 -15.24 25.59 -5.23
CA SER A 173 -15.11 24.96 -6.54
C SER A 173 -14.57 23.53 -6.45
N GLU A 174 -15.13 22.62 -7.26
CA GLU A 174 -14.75 21.19 -7.28
C GLU A 174 -13.29 20.97 -7.70
N GLY A 175 -12.67 21.94 -8.38
CA GLY A 175 -11.26 21.85 -8.78
C GLY A 175 -10.26 22.16 -7.67
N GLU A 176 -10.54 23.11 -6.77
CA GLU A 176 -9.66 23.35 -5.61
C GLU A 176 -9.61 22.15 -4.66
N CYS A 177 -10.72 21.39 -4.58
CA CYS A 177 -10.82 20.17 -3.78
C CYS A 177 -9.74 19.14 -4.13
N VAL A 178 -9.39 19.06 -5.41
CA VAL A 178 -8.47 18.06 -5.92
C VAL A 178 -7.01 18.50 -5.85
N VAL A 179 -6.76 19.81 -5.86
CA VAL A 179 -5.42 20.36 -5.59
C VAL A 179 -4.97 19.99 -4.18
N ASP A 180 -5.88 20.11 -3.20
CA ASP A 180 -5.61 19.76 -1.82
C ASP A 180 -5.55 18.24 -1.56
N TYR A 181 -6.26 17.45 -2.39
CA TYR A 181 -6.11 16.00 -2.42
C TYR A 181 -4.72 15.61 -2.87
N ALA A 182 -4.30 16.06 -4.05
CA ALA A 182 -3.01 15.70 -4.62
C ALA A 182 -1.83 16.21 -3.79
N ALA A 183 -1.94 17.39 -3.17
CA ALA A 183 -0.95 17.89 -2.22
C ALA A 183 -0.88 17.06 -0.91
N GLY A 184 -1.93 16.30 -0.56
CA GLY A 184 -2.00 15.47 0.64
C GLY A 184 -1.86 13.97 0.40
N VAL A 185 -1.97 13.51 -0.85
CA VAL A 185 -1.78 12.11 -1.25
C VAL A 185 -0.36 11.96 -1.81
N GLY A 186 0.65 12.43 -1.09
CA GLY A 186 2.00 11.85 -1.22
C GLY A 186 2.09 10.76 -0.16
N VAL A 187 1.46 9.63 -0.43
CA VAL A 187 1.48 8.44 0.44
C VAL A 187 2.51 7.53 -0.18
#